data_AF-A0A0G0QIX2-F1
#
_entry.id   AF-A0A0G0QIX2-F1
#
_cell.length_a   1.000
_cell.length_b   1.000
_cell.length_c   1.000
_cell.angle_alpha   90.00
_cell.angle_beta   90.00
_cell.angle_gamma   90.00
#
_symmetry.space_group_name_H-M   'P 1'
#
loop_
_entity.id
_entity.type
_entity.pdbx_description
1 polymer ?
#
loop_
_entity_poly.entity_id
_entity_poly.type
_entity_poly.pdbx_seq_one_letter_code
_entity_poly.pdbx_strand_id
1 'polypeptide(L)'
;MSQKQLLFLQAIASFFAGGSLLCLIILFFHLFPSFLSSYSSISYGPWLEEGLKFGTALLLIRIAYLTPSTIPFVSIGFGFMEGIYHLMAYGKASIVPFWVHVILGLVMAYFFYLATNPKYLSFKSIWYSFALLIPVYLHLLYNIIVKA
;
A
#
# COMPACT_ATOMS: atom_id res chain seq x y z
N MET A 1 14.47 27.13 -6.09
CA MET A 1 14.59 25.67 -6.33
C MET A 1 14.12 25.36 -7.74
N SER A 2 14.84 24.53 -8.50
CA SER A 2 14.43 24.18 -9.87
C SER A 2 13.26 23.18 -9.88
N GLN A 3 12.52 23.12 -10.99
CA GLN A 3 11.42 22.15 -11.16
C GLN A 3 11.91 20.69 -11.01
N LYS A 4 13.13 20.39 -11.50
CA LYS A 4 13.75 19.06 -11.35
C LYS A 4 14.01 18.72 -9.88
N GLN A 5 14.51 19.68 -9.09
CA GLN A 5 14.73 19.50 -7.65
C GLN A 5 13.42 19.31 -6.90
N LEU A 6 12.36 20.05 -7.27
CA LEU A 6 11.04 19.88 -6.66
C LEU A 6 10.48 18.48 -6.91
N LEU A 7 10.52 18.00 -8.16
CA LEU A 7 10.04 16.65 -8.52
C LEU A 7 10.83 15.56 -7.81
N PHE A 8 12.14 15.72 -7.69
CA PHE A 8 13.00 14.79 -6.98
C PHE A 8 12.66 14.72 -5.49
N LEU A 9 12.48 15.87 -4.83
CA LEU A 9 12.06 15.91 -3.43
C LEU A 9 10.66 15.32 -3.21
N GLN A 10 9.73 15.54 -4.15
CA GLN A 10 8.41 14.92 -4.12
C GLN A 10 8.49 13.40 -4.25
N ALA A 11 9.35 12.88 -5.14
CA ALA A 11 9.58 11.45 -5.27
C ALA A 11 10.14 10.83 -3.98
N ILE A 12 11.14 11.47 -3.38
CA ILE A 12 11.72 11.04 -2.10
C ILE A 12 10.66 11.05 -0.99
N ALA A 13 9.94 12.17 -0.83
CA ALA A 13 8.91 12.28 0.19
C ALA A 13 7.82 11.23 0.02
N SER A 14 7.43 10.93 -1.21
CA SER A 14 6.41 9.93 -1.54
C SER A 14 6.89 8.50 -1.24
N PHE A 15 8.15 8.19 -1.55
CA PHE A 15 8.77 6.92 -1.17
C PHE A 15 8.76 6.72 0.34
N PHE A 16 9.25 7.72 1.10
CA PHE A 16 9.28 7.63 2.56
C PHE A 16 7.88 7.62 3.17
N ALA A 17 6.91 8.33 2.58
CA ALA A 17 5.53 8.23 2.97
C ALA A 17 5.02 6.79 2.83
N GLY A 18 5.13 6.18 1.65
CA GLY A 18 4.73 4.78 1.44
C GLY A 18 5.41 3.82 2.42
N GLY A 19 6.74 3.91 2.56
CA GLY A 19 7.51 3.04 3.45
C GLY A 19 7.18 3.22 4.94
N SER A 20 7.15 4.47 5.43
CA SER A 20 6.83 4.75 6.85
C SER A 20 5.43 4.27 7.22
N LEU A 21 4.48 4.29 6.29
CA LEU A 21 3.11 3.84 6.52
C LEU A 21 3.02 2.32 6.64
N LEU A 22 3.71 1.55 5.79
CA LEU A 22 3.80 0.11 5.98
C LEU A 22 4.57 -0.25 7.27
N CYS A 23 5.60 0.53 7.62
CA CYS A 23 6.35 0.36 8.86
C CYS A 23 5.47 0.54 10.09
N LEU A 24 4.62 1.58 10.12
CA LEU A 24 3.67 1.82 11.22
C LEU A 24 2.64 0.68 11.34
N ILE A 25 2.20 0.12 10.21
CA ILE A 25 1.31 -1.05 10.17
C ILE A 25 2.01 -2.27 10.79
N ILE A 26 3.23 -2.58 10.35
CA ILE A 26 4.06 -3.67 10.90
C ILE A 26 4.28 -3.47 12.41
N LEU A 27 4.62 -2.25 12.83
CA LEU A 27 4.86 -1.90 14.23
C LEU A 27 3.61 -2.08 15.08
N PHE A 28 2.44 -1.66 14.59
CA PHE A 28 1.15 -1.86 15.27
C PHE A 28 0.90 -3.35 15.53
N PHE A 29 1.12 -4.22 14.54
CA PHE A 29 0.97 -5.66 14.72
C PHE A 29 1.96 -6.28 15.70
N HIS A 30 3.19 -5.77 15.73
CA HIS A 30 4.19 -6.18 16.70
C HIS A 30 3.80 -5.81 18.13
N LEU A 31 3.18 -4.64 18.32
CA LEU A 31 2.76 -4.13 19.62
C LEU A 31 1.44 -4.75 20.11
N PHE A 32 0.57 -5.20 19.20
CA PHE A 32 -0.74 -5.77 19.54
C PHE A 32 -0.97 -7.17 18.92
N PRO A 33 -0.17 -8.18 19.28
CA PRO A 33 -0.25 -9.52 18.68
C PRO A 33 -1.56 -10.26 19.00
N SER A 34 -2.25 -9.90 20.10
CA SER A 34 -3.57 -10.46 20.46
C SER A 34 -4.69 -10.07 19.48
N PHE A 35 -4.50 -8.97 18.74
CA PHE A 35 -5.39 -8.57 17.66
C PHE A 35 -5.28 -9.54 16.47
N LEU A 36 -4.08 -10.06 16.19
CA LEU A 36 -3.82 -11.07 15.16
C LEU A 36 -4.33 -12.46 15.56
N SER A 37 -4.26 -12.85 16.83
CA SER A 37 -4.72 -14.18 17.26
C SER A 37 -6.23 -14.38 17.15
N SER A 38 -7.00 -13.30 17.13
CA SER A 38 -8.47 -13.34 17.02
C SER A 38 -8.98 -13.46 15.58
N TYR A 39 -8.09 -13.38 14.59
CA TYR A 39 -8.45 -13.33 13.17
C TYR A 39 -7.47 -14.19 12.34
N SER A 40 -7.98 -15.12 11.52
CA SER A 40 -7.10 -16.06 10.81
C SER A 40 -6.12 -15.35 9.85
N SER A 41 -4.83 -15.72 9.91
CA SER A 41 -3.73 -15.13 9.12
C SER A 41 -3.82 -15.36 7.60
N ILE A 42 -4.78 -16.17 7.16
CA ILE A 42 -5.08 -16.44 5.74
C ILE A 42 -6.07 -15.42 5.23
N SER A 43 -7.12 -15.11 5.99
CA SER A 43 -8.21 -14.25 5.53
C SER A 43 -8.07 -12.80 5.97
N TYR A 44 -7.56 -12.50 7.15
CA TYR A 44 -7.66 -11.15 7.70
C TYR A 44 -6.42 -10.29 7.51
N GLY A 45 -5.23 -10.91 7.43
CA GLY A 45 -3.97 -10.22 7.13
C GLY A 45 -4.08 -9.35 5.88
N PRO A 46 -4.46 -9.91 4.72
CA PRO A 46 -4.65 -9.15 3.48
C PRO A 46 -5.67 -8.02 3.58
N TRP A 47 -6.82 -8.27 4.21
CA TRP A 47 -7.89 -7.26 4.32
C TRP A 47 -7.49 -6.09 5.20
N LEU A 48 -6.79 -6.36 6.29
CA LEU A 48 -6.31 -5.34 7.19
C LEU A 48 -5.13 -4.58 6.59
N GLU A 49 -4.19 -5.28 5.96
CA GLU A 49 -3.01 -4.67 5.36
C GLU A 49 -3.37 -3.79 4.16
N GLU A 50 -4.20 -4.28 3.24
CA GLU A 50 -4.74 -3.47 2.15
C GLU A 50 -5.70 -2.39 2.69
N GLY A 51 -6.52 -2.70 3.69
CA GLY A 51 -7.36 -1.77 4.47
C GLY A 51 -6.59 -0.53 4.95
N LEU A 52 -5.44 -0.76 5.56
CA LEU A 52 -4.57 0.28 6.11
C LEU A 52 -3.80 1.01 5.00
N LYS A 53 -3.42 0.32 3.92
CA LYS A 53 -2.89 0.95 2.70
C LYS A 53 -3.94 1.88 2.06
N PHE A 54 -5.25 1.58 2.13
CA PHE A 54 -6.32 2.51 1.73
C PHE A 54 -6.40 3.75 2.61
N GLY A 55 -6.45 3.58 3.94
CA GLY A 55 -6.50 4.71 4.88
C GLY A 55 -5.28 5.63 4.72
N THR A 56 -4.14 5.04 4.42
CA THR A 56 -2.90 5.72 4.07
C THR A 56 -3.01 6.53 2.77
N ALA A 57 -3.47 5.92 1.68
CA ALA A 57 -3.65 6.61 0.40
C ALA A 57 -4.63 7.80 0.56
N LEU A 58 -5.68 7.64 1.36
CA LEU A 58 -6.62 8.71 1.72
C LEU A 58 -5.93 9.88 2.41
N LEU A 59 -5.09 9.61 3.41
CA LEU A 59 -4.33 10.65 4.11
C LEU A 59 -3.38 11.37 3.16
N LEU A 60 -2.65 10.65 2.31
CA LEU A 60 -1.71 11.25 1.36
C LEU A 60 -2.39 12.13 0.30
N ILE A 61 -3.61 11.79 -0.11
CA ILE A 61 -4.42 12.64 -0.99
C ILE A 61 -4.91 13.88 -0.27
N ARG A 62 -5.40 13.74 0.97
CA ARG A 62 -5.90 14.88 1.75
C ARG A 62 -4.79 15.88 2.11
N ILE A 63 -3.57 15.40 2.30
CA ILE A 63 -2.38 16.24 2.53
C ILE A 63 -1.75 16.67 1.18
N ALA A 64 -2.41 16.40 0.05
CA ALA A 64 -2.02 16.79 -1.32
C ALA A 64 -0.67 16.25 -1.84
N TYR A 65 -0.15 15.17 -1.24
CA TYR A 65 1.10 14.52 -1.67
C TYR A 65 0.91 13.45 -2.76
N LEU A 66 -0.29 12.85 -2.87
CA LEU A 66 -0.56 11.80 -3.86
C LEU A 66 -1.08 12.38 -5.18
N THR A 67 -0.28 12.24 -6.23
CA THR A 67 -0.60 12.60 -7.63
C THR A 67 -0.19 11.44 -8.54
N PRO A 68 -0.62 11.40 -9.80
CA PRO A 68 -0.23 10.32 -10.72
C PRO A 68 1.29 10.13 -10.83
N SER A 69 2.06 11.22 -10.71
CA SER A 69 3.51 11.17 -10.76
C SER A 69 4.17 10.65 -9.47
N THR A 70 3.48 10.70 -8.32
CA THR A 70 4.03 10.23 -7.04
C THR A 70 3.62 8.80 -6.68
N ILE A 71 2.54 8.29 -7.26
CA ILE A 71 2.03 6.92 -7.06
C ILE A 71 3.10 5.83 -7.18
N PRO A 72 3.98 5.83 -8.22
CA PRO A 72 5.03 4.80 -8.32
C PRO A 72 5.97 4.80 -7.12
N PHE A 73 6.34 5.97 -6.62
CA PHE A 73 7.27 6.10 -5.50
C PHE A 73 6.65 5.65 -4.18
N VAL A 74 5.38 5.98 -3.92
CA VAL A 74 4.63 5.45 -2.76
C VAL A 74 4.59 3.92 -2.81
N SER A 75 4.30 3.37 -3.99
CA SER A 75 4.17 1.92 -4.18
C SER A 75 5.51 1.17 -4.01
N ILE A 76 6.60 1.76 -4.51
CA ILE A 76 7.96 1.26 -4.26
C ILE A 76 8.28 1.34 -2.76
N GLY A 77 7.85 2.39 -2.06
CA GLY A 77 7.96 2.50 -0.61
C GLY A 77 7.28 1.34 0.13
N PHE A 78 6.06 0.96 -0.28
CA PHE A 78 5.37 -0.22 0.27
C PHE A 78 6.18 -1.50 0.03
N GLY A 79 6.55 -1.78 -1.22
CA GLY A 79 7.33 -2.99 -1.53
C GLY A 79 8.65 -3.07 -0.79
N PHE A 80 9.37 -1.94 -0.70
CA PHE A 80 10.65 -1.86 0.00
C PHE A 80 10.51 -2.21 1.49
N MET A 81 9.50 -1.64 2.16
CA MET A 81 9.27 -1.91 3.57
C MET A 81 8.83 -3.35 3.82
N GLU A 82 8.06 -3.96 2.90
CA GLU A 82 7.72 -5.37 2.98
C GLU A 82 8.96 -6.27 2.82
N GLY A 83 9.86 -5.90 1.91
CA GLY A 83 11.15 -6.57 1.74
C GLY A 83 11.99 -6.53 3.01
N ILE A 84 12.02 -5.39 3.71
CA ILE A 84 12.69 -5.25 5.02
C ILE A 84 12.02 -6.13 6.06
N TYR A 85 10.68 -6.13 6.13
CA TYR A 85 9.94 -6.98 7.07
C TYR A 85 10.27 -8.46 6.87
N HIS A 86 10.26 -8.95 5.63
CA HIS A 86 10.62 -10.33 5.33
C HIS A 86 12.07 -10.66 5.71
N LEU A 87 13.00 -9.73 5.47
CA LEU A 87 14.39 -9.88 5.89
C LEU A 87 14.50 -10.01 7.42
N MET A 88 13.80 -9.17 8.17
CA MET A 88 13.80 -9.19 9.63
C MET A 88 13.10 -10.44 10.21
N ALA A 89 11.94 -10.81 9.66
CA ALA A 89 11.11 -11.89 10.16
C ALA A 89 11.65 -13.30 9.80
N TYR A 90 12.24 -13.45 8.61
CA TYR A 90 12.64 -14.75 8.07
C TYR A 90 14.14 -14.86 7.75
N GLY A 91 14.94 -13.83 8.06
CA GLY A 91 16.38 -13.79 7.81
C GLY A 91 16.78 -13.69 6.33
N LYS A 92 15.82 -13.56 5.42
CA LYS A 92 16.06 -13.46 3.98
C LYS A 92 15.12 -12.46 3.32
N ALA A 93 15.68 -11.56 2.53
CA ALA A 93 14.89 -10.69 1.67
C ALA A 93 14.24 -11.55 0.58
N SER A 94 12.94 -11.35 0.36
CA SER A 94 12.22 -12.05 -0.69
C SER A 94 11.77 -11.05 -1.74
N ILE A 95 12.20 -11.27 -2.98
CA ILE A 95 11.88 -10.39 -4.12
C ILE A 95 10.42 -10.51 -4.54
N VAL A 96 9.77 -11.64 -4.24
CA VAL A 96 8.39 -11.91 -4.62
C VAL A 96 7.41 -11.04 -3.81
N PRO A 97 7.41 -11.06 -2.46
CA PRO A 97 6.61 -10.14 -1.63
C PRO A 97 6.85 -8.68 -1.99
N PHE A 98 8.11 -8.28 -2.23
CA PHE A 98 8.45 -6.93 -2.67
C PHE A 98 7.62 -6.54 -3.90
N TRP A 99 7.72 -7.30 -5.01
CA TRP A 99 7.04 -6.94 -6.26
C TRP A 99 5.52 -7.05 -6.15
N VAL A 100 5.00 -8.03 -5.41
CA VAL A 100 3.56 -8.13 -5.12
C VAL A 100 3.08 -6.83 -4.47
N HIS A 101 3.78 -6.33 -3.46
CA HIS A 101 3.40 -5.11 -2.74
C HIS A 101 3.57 -3.84 -3.57
N VAL A 102 4.57 -3.78 -4.46
CA VAL A 102 4.68 -2.69 -5.44
C VAL A 102 3.48 -2.70 -6.39
N ILE A 103 3.13 -3.84 -6.97
CA ILE A 103 2.04 -3.94 -7.97
C ILE A 103 0.69 -3.65 -7.33
N LEU A 104 0.40 -4.27 -6.17
CA LEU A 104 -0.83 -4.01 -5.44
C LEU A 104 -0.92 -2.55 -4.99
N GLY A 105 0.19 -1.99 -4.48
CA GLY A 105 0.29 -0.58 -4.12
C GLY A 105 0.01 0.36 -5.30
N LEU A 106 0.53 0.06 -6.49
CA LEU A 106 0.30 0.82 -7.72
C LEU A 106 -1.18 0.82 -8.10
N VAL A 107 -1.76 -0.38 -8.21
CA VAL A 107 -3.16 -0.57 -8.60
C VAL A 107 -4.08 0.13 -7.60
N MET A 108 -3.81 -0.07 -6.31
CA MET A 108 -4.56 0.51 -5.21
C MET A 108 -4.48 2.04 -5.22
N ALA A 109 -3.28 2.63 -5.18
CA ALA A 109 -3.10 4.07 -5.14
C ALA A 109 -3.66 4.77 -6.39
N TYR A 110 -3.60 4.10 -7.55
CA TYR A 110 -4.19 4.59 -8.79
C TYR A 110 -5.72 4.61 -8.76
N PHE A 111 -6.37 3.50 -8.42
CA PHE A 111 -7.84 3.48 -8.31
C PHE A 111 -8.32 4.42 -7.22
N PHE A 112 -7.57 4.54 -6.13
CA PHE A 112 -7.90 5.44 -5.05
C PHE A 112 -7.81 6.91 -5.49
N TYR A 113 -6.74 7.30 -6.20
CA TYR A 113 -6.65 8.63 -6.84
C TYR A 113 -7.85 8.91 -7.77
N LEU A 114 -8.24 7.94 -8.60
CA LEU A 114 -9.39 8.08 -9.48
C LEU A 114 -10.72 8.21 -8.72
N ALA A 115 -10.90 7.47 -7.62
CA ALA A 115 -12.11 7.49 -6.82
C ALA A 115 -12.32 8.83 -6.08
N THR A 116 -11.24 9.50 -5.69
CA THR A 116 -11.30 10.73 -4.88
C THR A 116 -11.12 12.02 -5.65
N ASN A 117 -10.64 11.96 -6.91
CA ASN A 117 -10.40 13.17 -7.68
C ASN A 117 -11.74 13.81 -8.12
N PRO A 118 -11.98 15.11 -7.84
CA PRO A 118 -13.19 15.83 -8.23
C PRO A 118 -13.53 15.74 -9.71
N LYS A 119 -12.52 15.61 -10.59
CA LYS A 119 -12.71 15.45 -12.04
C LYS A 119 -13.38 14.13 -12.42
N TYR A 120 -13.26 13.10 -11.59
CA TYR A 120 -13.76 11.74 -11.85
C TYR A 120 -14.91 11.33 -10.92
N LEU A 121 -15.31 12.22 -9.99
CA LEU A 121 -16.46 12.11 -9.09
C LEU A 121 -17.78 12.19 -9.88
N SER A 122 -18.11 11.10 -10.58
CA SER A 122 -19.39 10.84 -11.25
C SER A 122 -19.90 9.46 -10.81
N PHE A 123 -20.96 8.93 -11.44
CA PHE A 123 -21.42 7.54 -11.23
C PHE A 123 -20.28 6.49 -11.40
N LYS A 124 -19.18 6.86 -12.05
CA LYS A 124 -17.94 6.06 -12.19
C LYS A 124 -17.11 5.93 -10.89
N SER A 125 -17.26 6.82 -9.90
CA SER A 125 -16.48 6.73 -8.65
C SER A 125 -16.87 5.52 -7.79
N ILE A 126 -18.12 5.07 -7.89
CA ILE A 126 -18.59 3.83 -7.25
C ILE A 126 -17.83 2.62 -7.81
N TRP A 127 -17.65 2.57 -9.14
CA TRP A 127 -16.87 1.49 -9.79
C TRP A 127 -15.39 1.53 -9.40
N TYR A 128 -14.78 2.70 -9.27
CA TYR A 128 -13.41 2.81 -8.75
C TYR A 128 -13.31 2.39 -7.29
N SER A 129 -14.34 2.65 -6.47
CA SER A 129 -14.41 2.19 -5.08
C SER A 129 -14.54 0.66 -5.00
N PHE A 130 -15.30 0.03 -5.91
CA PHE A 130 -15.32 -1.43 -6.02
C PHE A 130 -13.99 -2.00 -6.54
N ALA A 131 -13.31 -1.29 -7.44
CA ALA A 131 -12.00 -1.69 -7.96
C ALA A 131 -10.91 -1.71 -6.87
N LEU A 132 -11.10 -1.00 -5.76
CA LEU A 132 -10.25 -1.10 -4.56
C LEU A 132 -10.29 -2.51 -3.95
N LEU A 133 -11.34 -3.31 -4.18
CA LEU A 133 -11.37 -4.69 -3.70
C LEU A 133 -10.39 -5.60 -4.48
N ILE A 134 -9.98 -5.22 -5.69
CA ILE A 134 -9.10 -6.03 -6.54
C ILE A 134 -7.75 -6.29 -5.85
N PRO A 135 -7.00 -5.26 -5.35
CA PRO A 135 -5.79 -5.48 -4.57
C PRO A 135 -5.96 -6.44 -3.38
N VAL A 136 -7.08 -6.32 -2.66
CA VAL A 136 -7.41 -7.18 -1.51
C VAL A 136 -7.53 -8.64 -1.92
N TYR A 137 -8.31 -8.92 -2.98
CA TYR A 137 -8.49 -10.28 -3.47
C TYR A 137 -7.21 -10.88 -4.06
N LEU A 138 -6.40 -10.07 -4.75
CA LEU A 138 -5.12 -10.53 -5.29
C LEU A 138 -4.12 -10.84 -4.17
N HIS A 139 -4.08 -10.03 -3.11
CA HIS A 139 -3.27 -10.31 -1.92
C HIS A 139 -3.74 -11.59 -1.21
N LEU A 140 -5.06 -11.76 -1.05
CA LEU A 140 -5.63 -12.99 -0.47
C LEU A 140 -5.22 -14.23 -1.29
N LEU A 141 -5.35 -14.16 -2.61
CA LEU A 141 -4.96 -15.24 -3.51
C LEU A 141 -3.46 -15.56 -3.40
N TYR A 142 -2.61 -14.52 -3.35
CA TYR A 142 -1.17 -14.67 -3.13
C TYR A 142 -0.87 -15.43 -1.84
N ASN A 143 -1.48 -15.03 -0.72
CA ASN A 143 -1.27 -15.69 0.57
C ASN A 143 -1.76 -17.14 0.57
N ILE A 144 -2.86 -17.45 -0.10
CA ILE A 144 -3.33 -18.84 -0.26
C ILE A 144 -2.31 -19.65 -1.05
N ILE A 145 -1.81 -19.15 -2.18
CA ILE A 145 -0.85 -19.88 -3.03
C ILE A 145 0.49 -20.11 -2.32
N VAL A 146 0.97 -19.14 -1.53
CA VAL A 146 2.28 -19.23 -0.87
C VAL A 146 2.25 -19.98 0.46
N LYS A 147 1.09 -20.05 1.14
CA LYS A 147 0.94 -20.78 2.41
C LYS A 147 0.29 -22.17 2.28
N ALA A 148 -0.22 -22.52 1.09
CA ALA A 148 -0.65 -23.88 0.75
C ALA A 148 0.56 -24.79 0.47
#